data_AF-A0A7C6T9H0-F1
#
_entry.id   AF-A0A7C6T9H0-F1
#
_cell.length_a   1.000
_cell.length_b   1.000
_cell.length_c   1.000
_cell.angle_alpha   90.00
_cell.angle_beta   90.00
_cell.angle_gamma   90.00
#
_symmetry.space_group_name_H-M   'P 1'
#
loop_
_entity.id
_entity.type
_entity.pdbx_description
1 polymer ?
#
loop_
_entity_poly.entity_id
_entity_poly.type
_entity_poly.pdbx_seq_one_letter_code
_entity_poly.pdbx_strand_id
1 'polypeptide(L)'
;MIRHSLALLGALLAAMAAPVAFAAPRENLLPNPDFEAEDAAGWEKRTPDDADRALSIVTEAAHSGKRGARITNRKPTISRWRLGADGKIKVPEGATIRLSGWIRSDLGPEGYASLRLYCMRDRGEIMAQRDSRHVIGKSDWTRVAATVKVPEGTQYVMAYLELQNAVGTADYDDLSLEVLFVPEPVQVRRDLILLTDAPEEDATVRNLETLYPRRITRSASGAQVDWESAQGAIVYLRDPAKALDLAAVERFAASGKPVVMDLGVYARARGLELKETAGEDEPTLRIVEEDPLTRGFRAGDTIPWYGGARGAYTQRALVTPGRARVLAESSRGGALLVVEKVGQGSVLATDLITLPEPVWSRPGSFNKYLFLGNLLGKSARYGRYFRERLTYEGFVAAMRALANEQPALRFMEEGPAHGDYRLCSLNLGEPGRPAFLV
;
A
#
# COMPACT_ATOMS: atom_id res chain seq x y z
N MET A 1 -33.55 47.19 -10.67
CA MET A 1 -32.27 47.67 -10.10
C MET A 1 -31.93 46.79 -8.90
N ILE A 2 -30.84 46.02 -9.03
CA ILE A 2 -29.79 45.75 -8.01
C ILE A 2 -30.26 45.08 -6.69
N ARG A 3 -30.13 43.76 -6.50
CA ARG A 3 -28.98 42.91 -6.05
C ARG A 3 -29.22 42.39 -4.61
N HIS A 4 -29.42 41.08 -4.44
CA HIS A 4 -28.51 40.06 -3.86
C HIS A 4 -28.92 39.70 -2.41
N SER A 5 -29.43 38.49 -2.15
CA SER A 5 -28.71 37.22 -1.95
C SER A 5 -27.89 37.15 -0.64
N LEU A 6 -28.48 36.60 0.43
CA LEU A 6 -27.80 35.89 1.52
C LEU A 6 -28.53 34.53 1.66
N ALA A 7 -28.06 33.46 1.02
CA ALA A 7 -26.98 32.58 1.45
C ALA A 7 -27.33 31.77 2.73
N LEU A 8 -28.00 30.64 2.50
CA LEU A 8 -27.95 29.44 3.34
C LEU A 8 -26.48 29.04 3.57
N LEU A 9 -26.05 28.92 4.83
CA LEU A 9 -24.89 28.13 5.19
C LEU A 9 -25.20 27.38 6.50
N GLY A 10 -25.61 26.13 6.35
CA GLY A 10 -25.89 25.20 7.45
C GLY A 10 -25.67 23.78 6.96
N ALA A 11 -24.49 23.51 6.39
CA ALA A 11 -24.12 22.20 5.89
C ALA A 11 -22.91 21.67 6.68
N LEU A 12 -23.21 20.71 7.56
CA LEU A 12 -22.45 19.47 7.79
C LEU A 12 -20.90 19.57 7.68
N LEU A 13 -20.25 19.95 8.78
CA LEU A 13 -18.89 19.47 9.06
C LEU A 13 -18.98 18.05 9.62
N ALA A 14 -19.20 17.07 8.75
CA ALA A 14 -18.76 15.70 9.01
C ALA A 14 -17.36 15.56 8.42
N ALA A 15 -16.39 16.24 9.05
CA ALA A 15 -14.99 15.90 8.84
C ALA A 15 -14.82 14.47 9.33
N MET A 16 -14.48 13.56 8.42
CA MET A 16 -13.92 12.27 8.78
C MET A 16 -12.64 12.53 9.56
N ALA A 17 -12.77 12.68 10.86
CA ALA A 17 -11.70 12.41 11.79
C ALA A 17 -11.40 10.92 11.60
N ALA A 18 -10.40 10.62 10.76
CA ALA A 18 -9.67 9.38 10.94
C ALA A 18 -9.29 9.34 12.43
N PRO A 19 -9.54 8.25 13.17
CA PRO A 19 -9.01 8.14 14.50
C PRO A 19 -7.49 8.25 14.35
N VAL A 20 -6.96 9.41 14.75
CA VAL A 20 -5.54 9.57 14.99
C VAL A 20 -5.27 8.59 16.11
N ALA A 21 -4.72 7.44 15.75
CA ALA A 21 -4.21 6.49 16.71
C ALA A 21 -3.11 7.24 17.47
N PHE A 22 -3.46 7.76 18.65
CA PHE A 22 -2.49 8.13 19.64
C PHE A 22 -1.59 6.90 19.80
N ALA A 23 -0.33 7.02 19.37
CA ALA A 23 0.66 6.01 19.71
C ALA A 23 0.77 6.04 21.23
N ALA A 24 0.07 5.12 21.88
CA ALA A 24 0.30 4.78 23.27
C ALA A 24 1.81 4.60 23.49
N PRO A 25 2.34 4.87 24.69
CA PRO A 25 3.71 4.50 25.01
C PRO A 25 3.95 3.08 24.51
N ARG A 26 4.97 2.88 23.68
CA ARG A 26 5.25 1.56 23.09
C ARG A 26 5.62 0.63 24.24
N GLU A 27 4.63 -0.12 24.70
CA GLU A 27 4.80 -1.09 25.76
C GLU A 27 5.86 -2.11 25.32
N ASN A 28 6.86 -2.32 26.17
CA ASN A 28 7.88 -3.32 25.94
C ASN A 28 7.26 -4.70 26.21
N LEU A 29 7.23 -5.55 25.19
CA LEU A 29 6.62 -6.88 25.28
C LEU A 29 7.50 -7.90 26.02
N LEU A 30 8.75 -7.56 26.35
CA LEU A 30 9.63 -8.44 27.11
C LEU A 30 9.38 -8.24 28.61
N PRO A 31 9.07 -9.30 29.38
CA PRO A 31 9.20 -9.25 30.83
C PRO A 31 10.67 -9.13 31.22
N ASN A 32 10.94 -8.34 32.28
CA ASN A 32 12.27 -8.15 32.87
C ASN A 32 13.37 -7.87 31.83
N PRO A 33 13.21 -6.82 31.00
CA PRO A 33 14.14 -6.49 29.93
C PRO A 33 15.50 -5.96 30.41
N ASP A 34 15.56 -5.50 31.66
CA ASP A 34 16.69 -4.88 32.36
C ASP A 34 17.33 -5.84 33.38
N PHE A 35 16.83 -7.08 33.50
CA PHE A 35 17.34 -8.11 34.40
C PHE A 35 17.33 -7.76 35.90
N GLU A 36 16.50 -6.79 36.30
CA GLU A 36 16.38 -6.33 37.69
C GLU A 36 15.42 -7.15 38.56
N ALA A 37 14.73 -8.15 38.01
CA ALA A 37 13.94 -9.12 38.79
C ALA A 37 14.78 -10.28 39.36
N GLU A 38 14.40 -10.82 40.52
CA GLU A 38 15.20 -11.83 41.24
C GLU A 38 15.29 -13.21 40.53
N ASP A 39 14.37 -13.56 39.63
CA ASP A 39 14.29 -14.90 38.99
C ASP A 39 14.45 -14.91 37.46
N ALA A 40 15.16 -13.94 36.87
CA ALA A 40 15.26 -13.75 35.42
C ALA A 40 13.90 -13.52 34.70
N ALA A 41 12.77 -13.69 35.38
CA ALA A 41 11.39 -13.41 34.95
C ALA A 41 11.08 -13.88 33.52
N GLY A 42 11.36 -15.16 33.25
CA GLY A 42 11.02 -15.85 32.01
C GLY A 42 12.19 -16.02 31.04
N TRP A 43 13.33 -15.38 31.27
CA TRP A 43 14.55 -15.65 30.52
C TRP A 43 15.10 -17.04 30.89
N GLU A 44 15.12 -17.94 29.91
CA GLU A 44 15.56 -19.32 30.04
C GLU A 44 16.94 -19.53 29.40
N LYS A 45 17.75 -20.37 30.04
CA LYS A 45 18.98 -20.89 29.41
C LYS A 45 18.60 -21.90 28.33
N ARG A 46 18.53 -21.47 27.07
CA ARG A 46 18.29 -22.39 25.95
C ARG A 46 19.44 -23.39 25.79
N THR A 47 20.64 -22.96 26.14
CA THR A 47 21.82 -23.81 26.27
C THR A 47 22.19 -23.93 27.75
N PRO A 48 22.15 -25.13 28.34
CA PRO A 48 22.55 -25.34 29.72
C PRO A 48 24.02 -24.98 29.96
N ASP A 49 24.38 -24.68 31.21
CA ASP A 49 25.78 -24.49 31.60
C ASP A 49 26.53 -25.82 31.56
N ASP A 50 27.82 -25.77 31.23
CA ASP A 50 28.72 -26.91 31.27
C ASP A 50 30.19 -26.44 31.42
N ALA A 51 31.15 -27.35 31.22
CA ALA A 51 32.57 -27.01 31.29
C ALA A 51 32.97 -25.93 30.26
N ASP A 52 32.29 -25.86 29.12
CA ASP A 52 32.62 -25.00 27.99
C ASP A 52 31.85 -23.68 27.99
N ARG A 53 30.73 -23.56 28.72
CA ARG A 53 29.89 -22.35 28.76
C ARG A 53 29.28 -22.04 30.13
N ALA A 54 28.97 -20.78 30.38
CA ALA A 54 28.18 -20.34 31.53
C ALA A 54 27.29 -19.16 31.16
N LEU A 55 26.03 -19.21 31.59
CA LEU A 55 25.04 -18.15 31.42
C LEU A 55 24.61 -17.67 32.81
N SER A 56 24.66 -16.36 33.07
CA SER A 56 24.31 -15.82 34.40
C SER A 56 23.70 -14.42 34.32
N ILE A 57 22.96 -14.03 35.36
CA ILE A 57 22.58 -12.64 35.59
C ILE A 57 23.48 -12.12 36.71
N VAL A 58 24.28 -11.10 36.44
CA VAL A 58 25.34 -10.63 37.34
C VAL A 58 25.45 -9.11 37.35
N THR A 59 26.01 -8.57 38.42
CA THR A 59 26.14 -7.12 38.60
C THR A 59 27.15 -6.47 37.65
N GLU A 60 28.18 -7.21 37.25
CA GLU A 60 29.22 -6.71 36.34
C GLU A 60 28.73 -6.61 34.89
N ALA A 61 27.57 -7.17 34.58
CA ALA A 61 26.97 -7.17 33.24
C ALA A 61 25.91 -6.06 33.05
N ALA A 62 25.74 -5.18 34.05
CA ALA A 62 24.81 -4.06 33.97
C ALA A 62 25.31 -2.97 32.99
N HIS A 63 24.42 -2.55 32.09
CA HIS A 63 24.52 -1.30 31.34
C HIS A 63 23.81 -0.18 32.10
N SER A 64 22.58 -0.45 32.55
CA SER A 64 21.82 0.38 33.48
C SER A 64 21.42 -0.44 34.70
N GLY A 65 20.87 0.18 35.74
CA GLY A 65 20.47 -0.55 36.94
C GLY A 65 21.63 -1.19 37.69
N LYS A 66 21.42 -2.41 38.19
CA LYS A 66 22.35 -3.17 39.02
C LYS A 66 22.81 -4.46 38.38
N ARG A 67 22.08 -5.05 37.43
CA ARG A 67 22.33 -6.38 36.89
C ARG A 67 22.16 -6.39 35.37
N GLY A 68 22.78 -7.36 34.73
CA GLY A 68 22.55 -7.67 33.32
C GLY A 68 22.81 -9.15 33.04
N ALA A 69 22.47 -9.60 31.84
CA ALA A 69 22.71 -10.99 31.44
C ALA A 69 24.10 -11.15 30.82
N ARG A 70 24.87 -12.13 31.30
CA ARG A 70 26.18 -12.52 30.78
C ARG A 70 26.12 -13.90 30.15
N ILE A 71 26.81 -14.04 29.03
CA ILE A 71 27.18 -15.32 28.42
C ILE A 71 28.70 -15.40 28.37
N THR A 72 29.26 -16.50 28.87
CA THR A 72 30.69 -16.80 28.83
C THR A 72 30.92 -18.12 28.11
N ASN A 73 31.75 -18.11 27.07
CA ASN A 73 32.22 -19.31 26.38
C ASN A 73 33.71 -19.50 26.60
N ARG A 74 34.11 -20.69 27.05
CA ARG A 74 35.52 -21.10 27.23
C ARG A 74 36.07 -21.84 26.01
N LYS A 75 35.18 -22.31 25.12
CA LYS A 75 35.50 -22.88 23.80
C LYS A 75 34.56 -22.31 22.73
N PRO A 76 34.95 -22.35 21.43
CA PRO A 76 34.05 -21.96 20.35
C PRO A 76 32.78 -22.82 20.35
N THR A 77 31.66 -22.22 20.74
CA THR A 77 30.37 -22.90 20.84
C THR A 77 29.21 -21.91 20.73
N ILE A 78 27.98 -22.41 20.66
CA ILE A 78 26.77 -21.58 20.65
C ILE A 78 26.18 -21.58 22.05
N SER A 79 25.92 -20.40 22.59
CA SER A 79 25.31 -20.20 23.91
C SER A 79 24.21 -19.16 23.83
N ARG A 80 23.04 -19.46 24.41
CA ARG A 80 21.81 -18.71 24.18
C ARG A 80 20.93 -18.59 25.42
N TRP A 81 20.56 -17.36 25.74
CA TRP A 81 19.34 -17.07 26.51
C TRP A 81 18.15 -17.00 25.55
N ARG A 82 16.97 -17.34 26.04
CA ARG A 82 15.72 -17.32 25.29
C ARG A 82 14.56 -16.82 26.15
N LEU A 83 13.64 -16.09 25.54
CA LEU A 83 12.35 -15.70 26.13
C LEU A 83 11.21 -15.96 25.14
N GLY A 84 10.02 -16.28 25.65
CA GLY A 84 8.78 -16.40 24.86
C GLY A 84 8.48 -17.79 24.32
N ALA A 85 9.22 -18.83 24.73
CA ALA A 85 8.99 -20.21 24.27
C ALA A 85 7.71 -20.84 24.83
N ASP A 86 7.15 -20.26 25.89
CA ASP A 86 5.82 -20.59 26.43
C ASP A 86 4.68 -20.05 25.55
N GLY A 87 5.00 -19.34 24.46
CA GLY A 87 4.05 -18.83 23.50
C GLY A 87 3.26 -17.62 23.97
N LYS A 88 3.61 -16.98 25.10
CA LYS A 88 2.85 -15.87 25.67
C LYS A 88 3.08 -14.52 24.97
N ILE A 89 4.21 -14.34 24.29
CA ILE A 89 4.48 -13.09 23.56
C ILE A 89 3.76 -13.14 22.22
N LYS A 90 2.54 -12.60 22.20
CA LYS A 90 1.66 -12.51 21.03
C LYS A 90 1.83 -11.17 20.33
N VAL A 91 1.87 -11.19 19.01
CA VAL A 91 1.91 -9.99 18.16
C VAL A 91 0.94 -10.16 17.00
N PRO A 92 0.26 -9.09 16.53
CA PRO A 92 -0.65 -9.20 15.39
C PRO A 92 0.08 -9.65 14.12
N GLU A 93 -0.59 -10.46 13.31
CA GLU A 93 -0.08 -10.86 12.00
C GLU A 93 0.09 -9.64 11.09
N GLY A 94 1.13 -9.66 10.24
CA GLY A 94 1.47 -8.55 9.35
C GLY A 94 2.07 -7.33 10.05
N ALA A 95 2.08 -7.27 11.40
CA ALA A 95 2.71 -6.21 12.15
C ALA A 95 4.22 -6.13 11.88
N THR A 96 4.80 -4.95 12.02
CA THR A 96 6.25 -4.76 12.06
C THR A 96 6.69 -4.60 13.50
N ILE A 97 7.59 -5.46 13.94
CA ILE A 97 8.11 -5.47 15.31
C ILE A 97 9.63 -5.31 15.32
N ARG A 98 10.17 -4.82 16.44
CA ARG A 98 11.59 -4.60 16.62
C ARG A 98 12.06 -5.10 17.99
N LEU A 99 13.04 -6.00 17.97
CA LEU A 99 13.85 -6.35 19.13
C LEU A 99 15.09 -5.45 19.15
N SER A 100 15.41 -4.82 20.28
CA SER A 100 16.60 -3.99 20.46
C SER A 100 17.17 -4.14 21.86
N GLY A 101 18.42 -3.70 22.06
CA GLY A 101 19.11 -3.82 23.34
C GLY A 101 20.56 -3.38 23.25
N TRP A 102 21.25 -3.39 24.39
CA TRP A 102 22.67 -3.07 24.48
C TRP A 102 23.49 -4.34 24.60
N ILE A 103 24.62 -4.38 23.90
CA ILE A 103 25.60 -5.47 23.97
C ILE A 103 26.98 -4.89 24.24
N ARG A 104 27.71 -5.47 25.21
CA ARG A 104 29.14 -5.26 25.41
C ARG A 104 29.83 -6.61 25.28
N SER A 105 31.02 -6.65 24.70
CA SER A 105 31.70 -7.93 24.48
C SER A 105 33.20 -7.86 24.62
N ASP A 106 33.80 -8.98 25.01
CA ASP A 106 35.23 -9.25 24.94
C ASP A 106 35.41 -10.66 24.39
N LEU A 107 35.51 -10.74 23.07
CA LEU A 107 35.52 -11.98 22.30
C LEU A 107 36.85 -12.17 21.58
N GLY A 108 37.23 -13.42 21.38
CA GLY A 108 38.26 -13.79 20.40
C GLY A 108 37.88 -13.39 18.97
N PRO A 109 38.80 -13.57 18.00
CA PRO A 109 38.58 -13.17 16.61
C PRO A 109 37.47 -13.99 15.91
N GLU A 110 37.12 -15.15 16.47
CA GLU A 110 36.10 -16.05 15.94
C GLU A 110 34.72 -15.74 16.54
N GLY A 111 33.68 -15.77 15.72
CA GLY A 111 32.30 -15.66 16.18
C GLY A 111 31.79 -14.25 16.48
N TYR A 112 30.62 -14.15 17.11
CA TYR A 112 29.96 -12.87 17.42
C TYR A 112 28.89 -12.97 18.50
N ALA A 113 28.52 -11.83 19.06
CA ALA A 113 27.33 -11.62 19.87
C ALA A 113 26.21 -10.93 19.08
N SER A 114 24.95 -11.31 19.29
CA SER A 114 23.80 -10.67 18.65
C SER A 114 22.49 -10.87 19.43
N LEU A 115 21.47 -10.07 19.07
CA LEU A 115 20.08 -10.35 19.39
C LEU A 115 19.44 -11.10 18.22
N ARG A 116 18.56 -12.06 18.52
CA ARG A 116 17.83 -12.81 17.50
C ARG A 116 16.35 -12.88 17.84
N LEU A 117 15.52 -12.66 16.82
CA LEU A 117 14.06 -12.66 16.92
C LEU A 117 13.48 -13.76 16.03
N TYR A 118 12.61 -14.58 16.59
CA TYR A 118 11.89 -15.63 15.88
C TYR A 118 10.38 -15.35 15.84
N CYS A 119 9.76 -15.58 14.69
CA CYS A 119 8.31 -15.69 14.54
C CYS A 119 7.94 -17.17 14.42
N MET A 120 7.03 -17.64 15.28
CA MET A 120 6.76 -19.07 15.49
C MET A 120 5.30 -19.42 15.25
N ARG A 121 5.06 -20.65 14.80
CA ARG A 121 3.73 -21.30 14.78
C ARG A 121 3.62 -22.34 15.93
N ASP A 122 2.41 -22.80 16.24
CA ASP A 122 2.03 -23.69 17.36
C ASP A 122 2.86 -24.97 17.54
N ARG A 123 3.58 -25.41 16.51
CA ARG A 123 4.38 -26.65 16.52
C ARG A 123 5.88 -26.43 16.57
N GLY A 124 6.32 -25.22 16.93
CA GLY A 124 7.74 -24.85 16.95
C GLY A 124 8.33 -24.61 15.56
N GLU A 125 7.49 -24.51 14.53
CA GLU A 125 7.89 -24.13 13.18
C GLU A 125 8.29 -22.65 13.15
N ILE A 126 9.48 -22.37 12.60
CA ILE A 126 10.01 -21.02 12.43
C ILE A 126 9.45 -20.45 11.13
N MET A 127 8.63 -19.41 11.24
CA MET A 127 8.04 -18.70 10.10
C MET A 127 8.95 -17.57 9.59
N ALA A 128 9.68 -16.94 10.51
CA ALA A 128 10.73 -15.97 10.19
C ALA A 128 11.76 -15.92 11.31
N GLN A 129 12.99 -15.55 10.94
CA GLN A 129 14.08 -15.29 11.87
C GLN A 129 14.81 -14.03 11.42
N ARG A 130 15.18 -13.17 12.37
CA ARG A 130 16.03 -12.01 12.10
C ARG A 130 17.03 -11.77 13.21
N ASP A 131 18.26 -11.49 12.80
CA ASP A 131 19.35 -11.16 13.70
C ASP A 131 19.59 -9.65 13.68
N SER A 132 20.08 -9.12 14.80
CA SER A 132 20.65 -7.78 14.82
C SER A 132 21.98 -7.76 14.06
N ARG A 133 22.57 -6.57 13.89
CA ARG A 133 24.00 -6.50 13.55
C ARG A 133 24.82 -7.31 14.56
N HIS A 134 25.88 -7.94 14.07
CA HIS A 134 26.80 -8.73 14.88
C HIS A 134 27.78 -7.79 15.61
N VAL A 135 28.06 -8.11 16.87
CA VAL A 135 29.13 -7.48 17.67
C VAL A 135 30.28 -8.48 17.74
N ILE A 136 31.45 -8.07 17.24
CA ILE A 136 32.63 -8.94 17.05
C ILE A 136 33.78 -8.38 17.89
N GLY A 137 34.58 -9.28 18.46
CA GLY A 137 35.76 -8.91 19.23
C GLY A 137 35.42 -8.13 20.51
N LYS A 138 36.34 -7.26 20.92
CA LYS A 138 36.15 -6.37 22.06
C LYS A 138 35.35 -5.13 21.65
N SER A 139 34.28 -4.83 22.35
CA SER A 139 33.40 -3.70 22.09
C SER A 139 32.80 -3.17 23.39
N ASP A 140 32.78 -1.85 23.54
CA ASP A 140 31.98 -1.17 24.57
C ASP A 140 30.48 -1.31 24.28
N TRP A 141 29.65 -0.86 25.22
CA TRP A 141 28.20 -0.91 25.10
C TRP A 141 27.71 -0.32 23.78
N THR A 142 27.13 -1.22 22.99
CA THR A 142 26.74 -0.96 21.62
C THR A 142 25.27 -1.34 21.45
N ARG A 143 24.43 -0.35 21.12
CA ARG A 143 23.02 -0.62 20.87
C ARG A 143 22.82 -1.32 19.53
N VAL A 144 22.05 -2.40 19.52
CA VAL A 144 21.72 -3.18 18.32
C VAL A 144 20.20 -3.40 18.22
N ALA A 145 19.71 -3.71 17.02
CA ALA A 145 18.31 -4.02 16.80
C ALA A 145 18.09 -4.96 15.61
N ALA A 146 17.00 -5.73 15.67
CA ALA A 146 16.47 -6.58 14.61
C ALA A 146 14.99 -6.22 14.37
N THR A 147 14.64 -5.91 13.13
CA THR A 147 13.25 -5.58 12.73
C THR A 147 12.72 -6.64 11.79
N VAL A 148 11.50 -7.12 12.03
CA VAL A 148 10.83 -8.13 11.19
C VAL A 148 9.37 -7.77 10.95
N LYS A 149 8.87 -8.08 9.75
CA LYS A 149 7.44 -8.12 9.46
C LYS A 149 6.93 -9.51 9.85
N VAL A 150 5.97 -9.56 10.76
CA VAL A 150 5.36 -10.79 11.28
C VAL A 150 4.63 -11.51 10.14
N PRO A 151 5.04 -12.72 9.73
CA PRO A 151 4.34 -13.49 8.71
C PRO A 151 2.91 -13.87 9.12
N GLU A 152 2.02 -14.03 8.14
CA GLU A 152 0.68 -14.60 8.35
C GLU A 152 0.80 -16.03 8.94
N GLY A 153 -0.08 -16.36 9.89
CA GLY A 153 -0.02 -17.61 10.64
C GLY A 153 1.04 -17.67 11.74
N THR A 154 1.71 -16.56 12.06
CA THR A 154 2.56 -16.46 13.27
C THR A 154 1.67 -16.42 14.51
N GLN A 155 1.96 -17.30 15.46
CA GLN A 155 1.20 -17.38 16.69
C GLN A 155 1.93 -16.79 17.90
N TYR A 156 3.26 -16.75 17.91
CA TYR A 156 4.03 -16.11 18.98
C TYR A 156 5.43 -15.74 18.49
N VAL A 157 6.14 -14.94 19.26
CA VAL A 157 7.53 -14.57 18.98
C VAL A 157 8.46 -14.93 20.13
N MET A 158 9.74 -15.15 19.82
CA MET A 158 10.77 -15.41 20.81
C MET A 158 11.96 -14.47 20.62
N ALA A 159 12.49 -13.97 21.73
CA ALA A 159 13.71 -13.18 21.77
C ALA A 159 14.88 -14.04 22.28
N TYR A 160 16.06 -13.86 21.68
CA TYR A 160 17.28 -14.56 22.02
C TYR A 160 18.43 -13.59 22.20
N LEU A 161 19.29 -13.91 23.18
CA LEU A 161 20.62 -13.32 23.36
C LEU A 161 21.60 -14.41 22.98
N GLU A 162 22.46 -14.16 22.01
CA GLU A 162 23.25 -15.21 21.39
C GLU A 162 24.73 -14.87 21.33
N LEU A 163 25.55 -15.77 21.87
CA LEU A 163 26.98 -15.82 21.62
C LEU A 163 27.29 -17.01 20.72
N GLN A 164 27.68 -16.73 19.47
CA GLN A 164 27.83 -17.74 18.42
C GLN A 164 29.30 -17.97 18.09
N ASN A 165 29.78 -19.18 18.36
CA ASN A 165 31.10 -19.72 18.00
C ASN A 165 32.31 -18.87 18.46
N ALA A 166 32.12 -18.04 19.48
CA ALA A 166 33.17 -17.23 20.08
C ALA A 166 33.65 -17.80 21.41
N VAL A 167 34.93 -17.60 21.73
CA VAL A 167 35.48 -17.69 23.10
C VAL A 167 35.48 -16.29 23.69
N GLY A 168 35.09 -16.14 24.95
CA GLY A 168 35.03 -14.85 25.64
C GLY A 168 33.69 -14.59 26.30
N THR A 169 33.39 -13.31 26.52
CA THR A 169 32.18 -12.86 27.24
C THR A 169 31.35 -11.89 26.41
N ALA A 170 30.03 -12.00 26.51
CA ALA A 170 29.08 -11.03 26.00
C ALA A 170 28.04 -10.72 27.08
N ASP A 171 27.86 -9.43 27.34
CA ASP A 171 26.90 -8.87 28.27
C ASP A 171 25.76 -8.21 27.51
N TYR A 172 24.55 -8.36 28.02
CA TYR A 172 23.31 -7.90 27.40
C TYR A 172 22.44 -7.22 28.45
N ASP A 173 21.85 -6.10 28.09
CA ASP A 173 21.00 -5.34 29.00
C ASP A 173 20.06 -4.37 28.25
N ASP A 174 19.09 -3.80 28.97
CA ASP A 174 18.15 -2.78 28.51
C ASP A 174 17.43 -3.16 27.20
N LEU A 175 16.85 -4.37 27.19
CA LEU A 175 16.20 -4.94 26.02
C LEU A 175 14.85 -4.30 25.75
N SER A 176 14.39 -4.32 24.50
CA SER A 176 13.05 -3.88 24.14
C SER A 176 12.51 -4.64 22.95
N LEU A 177 11.29 -5.17 23.08
CA LEU A 177 10.50 -5.70 21.97
C LEU A 177 9.26 -4.84 21.79
N GLU A 178 9.20 -4.11 20.68
CA GLU A 178 8.14 -3.14 20.40
C GLU A 178 7.38 -3.50 19.12
N VAL A 179 6.07 -3.22 19.12
CA VAL A 179 5.29 -3.13 17.88
C VAL A 179 5.46 -1.73 17.29
N LEU A 180 6.08 -1.66 16.11
CA LEU A 180 6.31 -0.40 15.41
C LEU A 180 5.09 0.03 14.60
N PHE A 181 4.40 -0.93 14.00
CA PHE A 181 3.27 -0.72 13.09
C PHE A 181 2.40 -1.98 13.08
N VAL A 182 1.08 -1.79 13.18
CA VAL A 182 0.09 -2.85 12.93
C VAL A 182 -0.65 -2.46 11.64
N PRO A 183 -0.64 -3.28 10.58
CA PRO A 183 -1.45 -3.00 9.42
C PRO A 183 -2.92 -3.02 9.82
N GLU A 184 -3.72 -2.10 9.29
CA GLU A 184 -5.17 -2.22 9.42
C GLU A 184 -5.61 -3.58 8.85
N PRO A 185 -6.50 -4.32 9.56
CA PRO A 185 -7.05 -5.55 9.02
C PRO A 185 -7.67 -5.29 7.65
N VAL A 186 -7.21 -6.01 6.62
CA VAL A 186 -7.76 -5.87 5.28
C VAL A 186 -9.20 -6.40 5.28
N GLN A 187 -10.16 -5.49 5.36
CA GLN A 187 -11.58 -5.81 5.37
C GLN A 187 -12.01 -6.41 4.03
N VAL A 188 -12.59 -7.60 4.05
CA VAL A 188 -13.32 -8.16 2.91
C VAL A 188 -14.65 -7.42 2.82
N ARG A 189 -14.82 -6.57 1.80
CA ARG A 189 -16.05 -5.77 1.63
C ARG A 189 -17.01 -6.36 0.62
N ARG A 190 -16.50 -6.97 -0.46
CA ARG A 190 -17.30 -7.53 -1.57
C ARG A 190 -18.39 -6.57 -2.07
N ASP A 191 -18.07 -5.29 -2.10
CA ASP A 191 -18.98 -4.17 -2.36
C ASP A 191 -18.90 -3.64 -3.80
N LEU A 192 -18.18 -4.30 -4.71
CA LEU A 192 -18.16 -3.98 -6.14
C LEU A 192 -18.60 -5.21 -6.94
N ILE A 193 -19.52 -5.02 -7.87
CA ILE A 193 -19.93 -6.09 -8.79
C ILE A 193 -19.06 -6.01 -10.04
N LEU A 194 -18.51 -7.15 -10.48
CA LEU A 194 -17.93 -7.30 -11.82
C LEU A 194 -18.84 -8.20 -12.66
N LEU A 195 -19.54 -7.60 -13.62
CA LEU A 195 -20.35 -8.30 -14.62
C LEU A 195 -19.52 -8.54 -15.87
N THR A 196 -19.16 -9.79 -16.11
CA THR A 196 -18.38 -10.18 -17.28
C THR A 196 -18.60 -11.64 -17.66
N ASP A 197 -18.37 -11.96 -18.93
CA ASP A 197 -18.26 -13.32 -19.46
C ASP A 197 -16.80 -13.81 -19.50
N ALA A 198 -15.85 -12.94 -19.14
CA ALA A 198 -14.43 -13.25 -19.18
C ALA A 198 -14.01 -14.27 -18.10
N PRO A 199 -13.09 -15.19 -18.42
CA PRO A 199 -12.53 -16.13 -17.44
C PRO A 199 -11.66 -15.40 -16.41
N GLU A 200 -11.31 -16.08 -15.31
CA GLU A 200 -10.47 -15.53 -14.23
C GLU A 200 -9.11 -15.04 -14.74
N GLU A 201 -8.55 -15.74 -15.72
CA GLU A 201 -7.23 -15.43 -16.27
C GLU A 201 -7.20 -14.22 -17.20
N ASP A 202 -8.37 -13.68 -17.55
CA ASP A 202 -8.47 -12.48 -18.35
C ASP A 202 -7.73 -11.33 -17.66
N ALA A 203 -6.84 -10.67 -18.40
CA ALA A 203 -6.00 -9.62 -17.85
C ALA A 203 -6.80 -8.47 -17.24
N THR A 204 -7.99 -8.15 -17.77
CA THR A 204 -8.84 -7.11 -17.18
C THR A 204 -9.42 -7.56 -15.84
N VAL A 205 -9.83 -8.84 -15.70
CA VAL A 205 -10.27 -9.40 -14.41
C VAL A 205 -9.15 -9.32 -13.37
N ARG A 206 -7.98 -9.90 -13.67
CA ARG A 206 -6.83 -9.95 -12.73
C ARG A 206 -6.39 -8.56 -12.29
N ASN A 207 -6.38 -7.59 -13.21
CA ASN A 207 -6.04 -6.20 -12.90
C ASN A 207 -7.07 -5.56 -11.98
N LEU A 208 -8.38 -5.75 -12.23
CA LEU A 208 -9.42 -5.19 -11.38
C LEU A 208 -9.38 -5.82 -9.97
N GLU A 209 -9.14 -7.12 -9.85
CA GLU A 209 -8.97 -7.78 -8.56
C GLU A 209 -7.72 -7.30 -7.81
N THR A 210 -6.64 -6.97 -8.54
CA THR A 210 -5.43 -6.35 -7.98
C THR A 210 -5.68 -4.92 -7.52
N LEU A 211 -6.42 -4.12 -8.29
CA LEU A 211 -6.74 -2.73 -7.96
C LEU A 211 -7.78 -2.61 -6.84
N TYR A 212 -8.68 -3.58 -6.74
CA TYR A 212 -9.77 -3.61 -5.76
C TYR A 212 -9.76 -4.93 -4.96
N PRO A 213 -8.67 -5.20 -4.23
CA PRO A 213 -8.49 -6.48 -3.56
C PRO A 213 -9.63 -6.71 -2.56
N ARG A 214 -10.25 -7.89 -2.64
CA ARG A 214 -11.34 -8.35 -1.76
C ARG A 214 -12.61 -7.47 -1.78
N ARG A 215 -12.77 -6.61 -2.80
CA ARG A 215 -13.98 -5.81 -3.03
C ARG A 215 -14.86 -6.35 -4.14
N ILE A 216 -14.32 -7.13 -5.07
CA ILE A 216 -15.07 -7.59 -6.23
C ILE A 216 -15.85 -8.88 -5.93
N THR A 217 -17.14 -8.86 -6.26
CA THR A 217 -17.98 -10.03 -6.43
C THR A 217 -18.20 -10.23 -7.93
N ARG A 218 -17.61 -11.29 -8.49
CA ARG A 218 -17.77 -11.65 -9.90
C ARG A 218 -19.15 -12.27 -10.11
N SER A 219 -19.80 -11.86 -11.18
CA SER A 219 -21.05 -12.48 -11.63
C SER A 219 -21.00 -12.70 -13.12
N ALA A 220 -21.24 -13.95 -13.52
CA ALA A 220 -21.37 -14.31 -14.92
C ALA A 220 -22.60 -13.62 -15.54
N SER A 221 -22.57 -13.45 -16.85
CA SER A 221 -23.70 -12.94 -17.63
C SER A 221 -24.94 -13.82 -17.40
N GLY A 222 -26.02 -13.23 -16.87
CA GLY A 222 -27.28 -13.94 -16.59
C GLY A 222 -27.40 -14.59 -15.20
N ALA A 223 -26.38 -14.50 -14.35
CA ALA A 223 -26.47 -14.95 -12.96
C ALA A 223 -27.25 -13.95 -12.08
N GLN A 224 -27.81 -14.44 -10.97
CA GLN A 224 -28.45 -13.57 -9.97
C GLN A 224 -27.38 -12.79 -9.22
N VAL A 225 -27.56 -11.47 -9.15
CA VAL A 225 -26.61 -10.51 -8.56
C VAL A 225 -27.25 -9.87 -7.34
N ASP A 226 -26.50 -9.81 -6.24
CA ASP A 226 -26.88 -8.99 -5.08
C ASP A 226 -26.55 -7.52 -5.33
N TRP A 227 -27.53 -6.79 -5.84
CA TRP A 227 -27.43 -5.36 -6.14
C TRP A 227 -27.57 -4.48 -4.89
N GLU A 228 -28.12 -5.00 -3.79
CA GLU A 228 -28.44 -4.20 -2.61
C GLU A 228 -27.17 -3.86 -1.83
N SER A 229 -26.30 -4.85 -1.60
CA SER A 229 -25.04 -4.69 -0.85
C SER A 229 -23.95 -3.96 -1.64
N ALA A 230 -24.01 -3.98 -2.97
CA ALA A 230 -23.00 -3.39 -3.82
C ALA A 230 -22.99 -1.85 -3.76
N GLN A 231 -21.80 -1.25 -3.78
CA GLN A 231 -21.55 0.19 -3.80
C GLN A 231 -21.17 0.71 -5.21
N GLY A 232 -20.92 -0.19 -6.16
CA GLY A 232 -20.65 0.14 -7.55
C GLY A 232 -20.60 -1.10 -8.44
N ALA A 233 -20.63 -0.90 -9.75
CA ALA A 233 -20.55 -1.98 -10.73
C ALA A 233 -19.59 -1.66 -11.87
N ILE A 234 -18.90 -2.69 -12.35
CA ILE A 234 -18.06 -2.68 -13.55
C ILE A 234 -18.62 -3.71 -14.51
N VAL A 235 -18.83 -3.32 -15.77
CA VAL A 235 -19.50 -4.15 -16.76
C VAL A 235 -18.68 -4.17 -18.06
N TYR A 236 -18.19 -5.34 -18.45
CA TYR A 236 -17.59 -5.54 -19.77
C TYR A 236 -17.81 -6.97 -20.25
N LEU A 237 -17.96 -7.15 -21.56
CA LEU A 237 -18.15 -8.45 -22.18
C LEU A 237 -17.12 -8.64 -23.30
N ARG A 238 -16.37 -9.75 -23.28
CA ARG A 238 -15.49 -10.14 -24.39
C ARG A 238 -16.31 -10.58 -25.60
N ASP A 239 -17.39 -11.32 -25.37
CA ASP A 239 -18.39 -11.63 -26.39
C ASP A 239 -19.58 -10.66 -26.26
N PRO A 240 -19.71 -9.66 -27.16
CA PRO A 240 -20.80 -8.68 -27.11
C PRO A 240 -22.18 -9.30 -27.41
N ALA A 241 -22.27 -10.57 -27.83
CA ALA A 241 -23.53 -11.28 -28.01
C ALA A 241 -24.09 -11.87 -26.70
N LYS A 242 -23.28 -11.95 -25.62
CA LYS A 242 -23.72 -12.53 -24.34
C LYS A 242 -24.85 -11.71 -23.71
N ALA A 243 -25.90 -12.41 -23.30
CA ALA A 243 -27.10 -11.81 -22.70
C ALA A 243 -26.79 -11.23 -21.32
N LEU A 244 -27.09 -9.95 -21.13
CA LEU A 244 -26.88 -9.22 -19.88
C LEU A 244 -28.18 -8.51 -19.51
N ASP A 245 -28.58 -8.56 -18.24
CA ASP A 245 -29.71 -7.79 -17.72
C ASP A 245 -29.34 -6.30 -17.60
N LEU A 246 -29.34 -5.60 -18.73
CA LEU A 246 -29.06 -4.17 -18.81
C LEU A 246 -30.08 -3.34 -18.00
N ALA A 247 -31.32 -3.81 -17.88
CA ALA A 247 -32.35 -3.13 -17.08
C ALA A 247 -32.03 -3.19 -15.59
N ALA A 248 -31.46 -4.28 -15.07
CA ALA A 248 -30.94 -4.32 -13.71
C ALA A 248 -29.77 -3.35 -13.49
N VAL A 249 -28.82 -3.30 -14.45
CA VAL A 249 -27.69 -2.35 -14.37
C VAL A 249 -28.18 -0.90 -14.36
N GLU A 250 -29.17 -0.57 -15.20
CA GLU A 250 -29.76 0.76 -15.25
C GLU A 250 -30.52 1.12 -13.98
N ARG A 251 -31.30 0.19 -13.40
CA ARG A 251 -31.96 0.41 -12.10
C ARG A 251 -30.95 0.65 -10.99
N PHE A 252 -29.84 -0.10 -11.00
CA PHE A 252 -28.75 0.10 -10.05
C PHE A 252 -28.12 1.50 -10.21
N ALA A 253 -27.81 1.92 -11.44
CA ALA A 253 -27.31 3.27 -11.71
C ALA A 253 -28.32 4.36 -11.28
N ALA A 254 -29.61 4.16 -11.62
CA ALA A 254 -30.69 5.08 -11.30
C ALA A 254 -30.86 5.32 -9.79
N SER A 255 -30.51 4.32 -8.96
CA SER A 255 -30.53 4.41 -7.49
C SER A 255 -29.44 5.29 -6.87
N GLY A 256 -28.55 5.87 -7.68
CA GLY A 256 -27.46 6.73 -7.22
C GLY A 256 -26.09 6.06 -7.15
N LYS A 257 -26.02 4.76 -7.49
CA LYS A 257 -24.77 3.99 -7.42
C LYS A 257 -23.97 4.12 -8.74
N PRO A 258 -22.63 4.26 -8.68
CA PRO A 258 -21.80 4.40 -9.87
C PRO A 258 -21.70 3.11 -10.70
N VAL A 259 -21.76 3.25 -12.02
CA VAL A 259 -21.52 2.14 -12.97
C VAL A 259 -20.43 2.53 -13.96
N VAL A 260 -19.49 1.62 -14.20
CA VAL A 260 -18.51 1.69 -15.28
C VAL A 260 -18.86 0.64 -16.33
N MET A 261 -18.94 1.04 -17.60
CA MET A 261 -19.21 0.15 -18.72
C MET A 261 -18.08 0.20 -19.76
N ASP A 262 -17.77 -0.94 -20.37
CA ASP A 262 -17.02 -0.94 -21.62
C ASP A 262 -17.81 -0.22 -22.73
N LEU A 263 -17.12 0.50 -23.62
CA LEU A 263 -17.74 1.20 -24.74
C LEU A 263 -18.65 0.31 -25.58
N GLY A 264 -18.30 -0.96 -25.82
CA GLY A 264 -19.14 -1.89 -26.59
C GLY A 264 -20.43 -2.27 -25.88
N VAL A 265 -20.37 -2.48 -24.56
CA VAL A 265 -21.57 -2.75 -23.76
C VAL A 265 -22.47 -1.53 -23.72
N TYR A 266 -21.90 -0.34 -23.51
CA TYR A 266 -22.64 0.92 -23.51
C TYR A 266 -23.28 1.22 -24.87
N ALA A 267 -22.53 1.05 -25.96
CA ALA A 267 -23.03 1.22 -27.32
C ALA A 267 -24.24 0.33 -27.59
N ARG A 268 -24.15 -0.97 -27.24
CA ARG A 268 -25.25 -1.93 -27.34
C ARG A 268 -26.46 -1.50 -26.52
N ALA A 269 -26.25 -1.07 -25.27
CA ALA A 269 -27.32 -0.66 -24.36
C ALA A 269 -28.06 0.62 -24.81
N ARG A 270 -27.47 1.40 -25.71
CA ARG A 270 -28.03 2.66 -26.21
C ARG A 270 -28.37 2.65 -27.70
N GLY A 271 -28.12 1.54 -28.38
CA GLY A 271 -28.27 1.46 -29.84
C GLY A 271 -27.34 2.42 -30.58
N LEU A 272 -26.13 2.63 -30.06
CA LEU A 272 -25.10 3.49 -30.67
C LEU A 272 -24.12 2.66 -31.50
N GLU A 273 -23.49 3.31 -32.47
CA GLU A 273 -22.42 2.73 -33.26
C GLU A 273 -21.08 2.86 -32.53
N LEU A 274 -20.39 1.72 -32.36
CA LEU A 274 -19.00 1.65 -31.94
C LEU A 274 -18.12 1.41 -33.17
N LYS A 275 -17.16 2.29 -33.40
CA LYS A 275 -16.19 2.15 -34.49
C LYS A 275 -14.84 1.75 -33.95
N GLU A 276 -14.27 0.69 -34.49
CA GLU A 276 -12.87 0.34 -34.30
C GLU A 276 -12.04 0.87 -35.47
N THR A 277 -10.97 1.59 -35.18
CA THR A 277 -10.08 2.16 -36.21
C THR A 277 -8.65 1.68 -35.98
N ALA A 278 -8.05 1.09 -37.02
CA ALA A 278 -6.64 0.70 -37.08
C ALA A 278 -5.81 1.70 -37.88
N GLY A 279 -4.50 1.79 -37.60
CA GLY A 279 -3.57 2.66 -38.33
C GLY A 279 -2.17 2.68 -37.72
N GLU A 280 -1.22 3.22 -38.46
CA GLU A 280 0.21 3.22 -38.11
C GLU A 280 0.59 4.24 -37.03
N ASP A 281 -0.11 5.38 -36.97
CA ASP A 281 0.16 6.46 -36.01
C ASP A 281 -0.45 6.16 -34.63
N GLU A 282 0.24 6.55 -33.56
CA GLU A 282 -0.21 6.39 -32.18
C GLU A 282 -1.47 7.24 -31.89
N PRO A 283 -2.65 6.61 -31.71
CA PRO A 283 -3.85 7.37 -31.39
C PRO A 283 -3.82 7.88 -29.96
N THR A 284 -4.49 9.00 -29.74
CA THR A 284 -4.55 9.62 -28.42
C THR A 284 -5.99 9.83 -27.98
N LEU A 285 -6.13 10.02 -26.67
CA LEU A 285 -7.34 10.51 -26.02
C LEU A 285 -7.07 11.95 -25.61
N ARG A 286 -7.93 12.87 -26.06
CA ARG A 286 -7.88 14.28 -25.70
C ARG A 286 -9.01 14.60 -24.72
N ILE A 287 -8.65 15.11 -23.55
CA ILE A 287 -9.59 15.61 -22.55
C ILE A 287 -10.28 16.85 -23.13
N VAL A 288 -11.60 16.86 -23.19
CA VAL A 288 -12.37 18.01 -23.68
C VAL A 288 -13.00 18.82 -22.54
N GLU A 289 -13.15 18.20 -21.37
CA GLU A 289 -13.80 18.82 -20.22
C GLU A 289 -13.12 18.43 -18.90
N GLU A 290 -12.95 19.41 -18.01
CA GLU A 290 -12.51 19.19 -16.63
C GLU A 290 -13.70 18.74 -15.78
N ASP A 291 -13.58 17.55 -15.21
CA ASP A 291 -14.63 16.88 -14.45
C ASP A 291 -14.00 16.08 -13.30
N PRO A 292 -14.71 15.82 -12.19
CA PRO A 292 -14.21 14.92 -11.15
C PRO A 292 -13.71 13.57 -11.67
N LEU A 293 -14.24 13.08 -12.80
CA LEU A 293 -13.80 11.85 -13.47
C LEU A 293 -12.47 12.02 -14.22
N THR A 294 -12.20 13.20 -14.78
CA THR A 294 -10.93 13.54 -15.45
C THR A 294 -9.93 14.23 -14.51
N ARG A 295 -10.14 14.12 -13.19
CA ARG A 295 -9.25 14.70 -12.18
C ARG A 295 -7.80 14.29 -12.42
N GLY A 296 -6.93 15.31 -12.38
CA GLY A 296 -5.51 15.19 -12.70
C GLY A 296 -5.18 15.68 -14.10
N PHE A 297 -6.17 15.94 -14.95
CA PHE A 297 -6.01 16.52 -16.28
C PHE A 297 -6.69 17.87 -16.41
N ARG A 298 -6.21 18.66 -17.37
CA ARG A 298 -6.86 19.88 -17.85
C ARG A 298 -7.55 19.64 -19.18
N ALA A 299 -8.53 20.49 -19.48
CA ALA A 299 -9.11 20.52 -20.82
C ALA A 299 -8.00 20.77 -21.88
N GLY A 300 -8.02 19.97 -22.93
CA GLY A 300 -7.03 19.95 -24.00
C GLY A 300 -5.81 19.08 -23.74
N ASP A 301 -5.65 18.45 -22.57
CA ASP A 301 -4.59 17.45 -22.35
C ASP A 301 -4.81 16.23 -23.23
N THR A 302 -3.71 15.68 -23.73
CA THR A 302 -3.70 14.55 -24.66
C THR A 302 -2.81 13.46 -24.11
N ILE A 303 -3.30 12.23 -24.08
CA ILE A 303 -2.54 11.04 -23.64
C ILE A 303 -2.59 9.94 -24.68
N PRO A 304 -1.53 9.10 -24.78
CA PRO A 304 -1.60 7.83 -25.51
C PRO A 304 -2.80 6.99 -25.05
N TRP A 305 -3.61 6.51 -25.99
CA TRP A 305 -4.79 5.70 -25.69
C TRP A 305 -5.07 4.72 -26.83
N TYR A 306 -4.51 3.52 -26.75
CA TYR A 306 -4.61 2.55 -27.84
C TYR A 306 -4.26 1.13 -27.42
N GLY A 307 -4.78 0.18 -28.20
CA GLY A 307 -4.32 -1.20 -28.25
C GLY A 307 -3.45 -1.49 -29.46
N GLY A 308 -3.14 -2.77 -29.65
CA GLY A 308 -2.30 -3.24 -30.75
C GLY A 308 -0.80 -3.11 -30.47
N ALA A 309 -0.01 -3.11 -31.55
CA ALA A 309 1.45 -3.07 -31.52
C ALA A 309 1.97 -1.95 -32.42
N ARG A 310 3.28 -1.68 -32.34
CA ARG A 310 3.93 -0.63 -33.14
C ARG A 310 3.65 -0.83 -34.64
N GLY A 311 3.10 0.19 -35.30
CA GLY A 311 2.70 0.15 -36.71
C GLY A 311 1.32 -0.46 -36.97
N ALA A 312 0.62 -0.95 -35.95
CA ALA A 312 -0.72 -1.51 -36.05
C ALA A 312 -1.52 -1.19 -34.79
N TYR A 313 -1.76 0.10 -34.56
CA TYR A 313 -2.48 0.59 -33.39
C TYR A 313 -3.98 0.59 -33.62
N THR A 314 -4.74 0.14 -32.62
CA THR A 314 -6.20 0.09 -32.64
C THR A 314 -6.81 0.96 -31.56
N GLN A 315 -7.95 1.57 -31.87
CA GLN A 315 -8.72 2.35 -30.91
C GLN A 315 -10.21 2.20 -31.22
N ARG A 316 -11.03 2.02 -30.19
CA ARG A 316 -12.49 1.98 -30.31
C ARG A 316 -13.08 3.27 -29.76
N ALA A 317 -14.00 3.89 -30.51
CA ALA A 317 -14.69 5.10 -30.09
C ALA A 317 -16.17 5.04 -30.52
N LEU A 318 -17.04 5.71 -29.76
CA LEU A 318 -18.43 5.90 -30.16
C LEU A 318 -18.49 6.92 -31.30
N VAL A 319 -19.19 6.58 -32.39
CA VAL A 319 -19.36 7.52 -33.52
C VAL A 319 -20.16 8.74 -33.10
N THR A 320 -21.20 8.53 -32.28
CA THR A 320 -21.96 9.58 -31.63
C THR A 320 -22.14 9.28 -30.14
N PRO A 321 -22.15 10.30 -29.25
CA PRO A 321 -22.26 10.07 -27.81
C PRO A 321 -23.70 9.77 -27.35
N GLY A 322 -24.69 9.88 -28.24
CA GLY A 322 -26.10 9.79 -27.88
C GLY A 322 -26.48 10.89 -26.87
N ARG A 323 -26.99 10.47 -25.71
CA ARG A 323 -27.38 11.37 -24.60
C ARG A 323 -26.24 11.66 -23.62
N ALA A 324 -25.09 11.00 -23.75
CA ALA A 324 -23.99 11.18 -22.82
C ALA A 324 -23.22 12.47 -23.10
N ARG A 325 -22.64 13.02 -22.04
CA ARG A 325 -21.65 14.09 -22.11
C ARG A 325 -20.29 13.49 -22.42
N VAL A 326 -19.56 14.11 -23.35
CA VAL A 326 -18.22 13.67 -23.74
C VAL A 326 -17.18 14.35 -22.85
N LEU A 327 -16.37 13.56 -22.16
CA LEU A 327 -15.26 14.05 -21.35
C LEU A 327 -13.92 13.92 -22.09
N ALA A 328 -13.83 12.99 -23.03
CA ALA A 328 -12.66 12.88 -23.90
C ALA A 328 -12.97 12.27 -25.27
N GLU A 329 -12.21 12.72 -26.27
CA GLU A 329 -12.35 12.38 -27.68
C GLU A 329 -11.13 11.65 -28.21
N SER A 330 -11.34 10.86 -29.26
CA SER A 330 -10.30 10.19 -30.03
C SER A 330 -9.63 11.15 -31.01
N SER A 331 -8.30 11.07 -31.15
CA SER A 331 -7.59 11.74 -32.25
C SER A 331 -7.92 11.17 -33.64
N ARG A 332 -8.61 10.02 -33.70
CA ARG A 332 -9.15 9.39 -34.91
C ARG A 332 -10.66 9.64 -35.08
N GLY A 333 -11.26 10.49 -34.23
CA GLY A 333 -12.66 10.87 -34.25
C GLY A 333 -13.55 9.98 -33.38
N GLY A 334 -14.61 10.58 -32.83
CA GLY A 334 -15.55 9.91 -31.93
C GLY A 334 -15.20 10.06 -30.44
N ALA A 335 -16.10 9.60 -29.58
CA ALA A 335 -16.00 9.74 -28.13
C ALA A 335 -15.39 8.50 -27.45
N LEU A 336 -14.42 8.71 -26.55
CA LEU A 336 -13.68 7.65 -25.84
C LEU A 336 -14.01 7.55 -24.35
N LEU A 337 -14.39 8.67 -23.77
CA LEU A 337 -14.78 8.78 -22.37
C LEU A 337 -16.07 9.58 -22.32
N VAL A 338 -17.16 8.91 -22.01
CA VAL A 338 -18.48 9.54 -21.92
C VAL A 338 -19.12 9.24 -20.58
N VAL A 339 -19.93 10.18 -20.09
CA VAL A 339 -20.70 10.03 -18.87
C VAL A 339 -22.17 10.35 -19.14
N GLU A 340 -23.03 9.41 -18.79
CA GLU A 340 -24.49 9.57 -18.86
C GLU A 340 -25.05 9.67 -17.45
N LYS A 341 -25.90 10.67 -17.20
CA LYS A 341 -26.68 10.75 -15.96
C LYS A 341 -27.88 9.81 -16.07
N VAL A 342 -28.02 8.89 -15.11
CA VAL A 342 -29.12 7.92 -15.06
C VAL A 342 -29.75 8.02 -13.68
N GLY A 343 -30.98 8.52 -13.59
CA GLY A 343 -31.65 8.79 -12.32
C GLY A 343 -30.81 9.68 -11.40
N GLN A 344 -30.52 9.18 -10.20
CA GLN A 344 -29.66 9.87 -9.22
C GLN A 344 -28.16 9.58 -9.42
N GLY A 345 -27.79 8.58 -10.24
CA GLY A 345 -26.41 8.16 -10.46
C GLY A 345 -25.90 8.47 -11.87
N SER A 346 -24.85 7.77 -12.26
CA SER A 346 -24.19 7.95 -13.55
C SER A 346 -23.56 6.66 -14.08
N VAL A 347 -23.54 6.54 -15.40
CA VAL A 347 -22.79 5.52 -16.13
C VAL A 347 -21.59 6.19 -16.80
N LEU A 348 -20.38 5.75 -16.44
CA LEU A 348 -19.14 6.08 -17.13
C LEU A 348 -18.87 5.00 -18.18
N ALA A 349 -18.71 5.37 -19.45
CA ALA A 349 -18.32 4.44 -20.50
C ALA A 349 -16.92 4.77 -21.06
N THR A 350 -16.05 3.75 -21.11
CA THR A 350 -14.68 3.85 -21.63
C THR A 350 -14.14 2.49 -22.09
N ASP A 351 -13.02 2.45 -22.80
CA ASP A 351 -12.48 1.21 -23.38
C ASP A 351 -11.79 0.34 -22.31
N LEU A 352 -12.38 -0.81 -22.00
CA LEU A 352 -11.82 -1.79 -21.04
C LEU A 352 -11.24 -3.03 -21.74
N ILE A 353 -11.47 -3.20 -23.04
CA ILE A 353 -11.21 -4.43 -23.78
C ILE A 353 -9.98 -4.32 -24.68
N THR A 354 -9.90 -3.29 -25.52
CA THR A 354 -8.85 -3.19 -26.57
C THR A 354 -7.53 -2.73 -25.99
N LEU A 355 -7.57 -1.98 -24.88
CA LEU A 355 -6.36 -1.55 -24.19
C LEU A 355 -5.66 -2.74 -23.52
N PRO A 356 -4.37 -3.01 -23.82
CA PRO A 356 -3.62 -4.10 -23.23
C PRO A 356 -3.40 -3.90 -21.73
N GLU A 357 -2.89 -4.93 -21.06
CA GLU A 357 -2.43 -4.84 -19.68
C GLU A 357 -1.42 -3.68 -19.51
N PRO A 358 -1.67 -2.74 -18.57
CA PRO A 358 -0.79 -1.61 -18.34
C PRO A 358 0.58 -2.06 -17.85
N VAL A 359 1.62 -1.71 -18.60
CA VAL A 359 3.03 -1.89 -18.20
C VAL A 359 3.81 -0.66 -18.65
N TRP A 360 4.96 -0.39 -18.01
CA TRP A 360 5.77 0.81 -18.27
C TRP A 360 6.18 0.97 -19.75
N SER A 361 6.28 -0.12 -20.50
CA SER A 361 6.62 -0.15 -21.93
C SER A 361 5.42 -0.05 -22.87
N ARG A 362 4.19 0.10 -22.35
CA ARG A 362 2.95 0.22 -23.13
C ARG A 362 2.22 1.52 -22.78
N PRO A 363 2.61 2.65 -23.40
CA PRO A 363 2.05 3.96 -23.06
C PRO A 363 0.54 4.04 -23.34
N GLY A 364 0.07 3.39 -24.41
CA GLY A 364 -1.34 3.40 -24.83
C GLY A 364 -2.35 2.87 -23.81
N SER A 365 -1.93 2.11 -22.80
CA SER A 365 -2.82 1.60 -21.74
C SER A 365 -2.44 2.05 -20.34
N PHE A 366 -1.44 2.91 -20.19
CA PHE A 366 -0.93 3.34 -18.87
C PHE A 366 -2.04 3.92 -17.98
N ASN A 367 -2.97 4.69 -18.57
CA ASN A 367 -4.07 5.34 -17.88
C ASN A 367 -5.39 4.55 -17.93
N LYS A 368 -5.40 3.29 -18.38
CA LYS A 368 -6.61 2.47 -18.61
C LYS A 368 -7.59 2.49 -17.43
N TYR A 369 -7.09 2.34 -16.20
CA TYR A 369 -7.93 2.25 -15.00
C TYR A 369 -8.08 3.58 -14.23
N LEU A 370 -7.56 4.68 -14.76
CA LEU A 370 -7.52 5.96 -14.04
C LEU A 370 -8.93 6.54 -13.88
N PHE A 371 -9.70 6.65 -14.97
CA PHE A 371 -11.02 7.30 -14.94
C PHE A 371 -12.05 6.50 -14.13
N LEU A 372 -12.04 5.16 -14.23
CA LEU A 372 -12.87 4.32 -13.36
C LEU A 372 -12.41 4.36 -11.90
N GLY A 373 -11.09 4.48 -11.65
CA GLY A 373 -10.57 4.71 -10.30
C GLY A 373 -11.03 6.05 -9.71
N ASN A 374 -11.14 7.10 -10.52
CA ASN A 374 -11.68 8.39 -10.10
C ASN A 374 -13.16 8.27 -9.72
N LEU A 375 -13.96 7.50 -10.47
CA LEU A 375 -15.36 7.23 -10.16
C LEU A 375 -15.53 6.40 -8.88
N LEU A 376 -14.83 5.27 -8.76
CA LEU A 376 -15.07 4.27 -7.71
C LEU A 376 -14.33 4.54 -6.39
N GLY A 377 -13.22 5.27 -6.43
CA GLY A 377 -12.34 5.45 -5.27
C GLY A 377 -11.68 6.81 -5.14
N LYS A 378 -11.94 7.75 -6.06
CA LYS A 378 -11.24 9.04 -6.15
C LYS A 378 -9.72 8.84 -6.17
N SER A 379 -9.26 7.93 -7.04
CA SER A 379 -7.87 7.43 -7.09
C SER A 379 -6.82 8.54 -7.27
N ALA A 380 -7.05 9.50 -8.17
CA ALA A 380 -6.24 10.71 -8.23
C ALA A 380 -6.62 11.65 -7.07
N ARG A 381 -5.69 11.93 -6.16
CA ARG A 381 -5.87 12.92 -5.07
C ARG A 381 -5.01 14.15 -5.27
N TYR A 382 -3.71 13.93 -5.46
CA TYR A 382 -2.70 14.98 -5.62
C TYR A 382 -1.92 14.86 -6.94
N GLY A 383 -2.21 13.81 -7.72
CA GLY A 383 -1.53 13.55 -8.99
C GLY A 383 -2.06 14.45 -10.10
N ARG A 384 -1.16 14.87 -10.97
CA ARG A 384 -1.45 15.65 -12.16
C ARG A 384 -0.68 15.11 -13.36
N TYR A 385 -1.31 15.13 -14.53
CA TYR A 385 -0.65 14.83 -15.78
C TYR A 385 0.23 15.99 -16.22
N PHE A 386 1.46 15.65 -16.61
CA PHE A 386 2.41 16.55 -17.23
C PHE A 386 2.70 16.03 -18.63
N ARG A 387 2.44 16.88 -19.64
CA ARG A 387 2.68 16.54 -21.06
C ARG A 387 4.15 16.27 -21.34
N GLU A 388 5.01 16.94 -20.59
CA GLU A 388 6.45 16.88 -20.74
C GLU A 388 7.10 16.65 -19.37
N ARG A 389 8.30 16.05 -19.39
CA ARG A 389 9.11 15.90 -18.19
C ARG A 389 9.49 17.28 -17.68
N LEU A 390 9.11 17.58 -16.43
CA LEU A 390 9.51 18.82 -15.78
C LEU A 390 11.03 18.89 -15.60
N THR A 391 11.58 20.10 -15.70
CA THR A 391 12.90 20.40 -15.16
C THR A 391 12.86 20.24 -13.64
N TYR A 392 14.03 20.13 -13.00
CA TYR A 392 14.10 20.07 -11.53
C TYR A 392 13.42 21.30 -10.89
N GLU A 393 13.70 22.50 -11.38
CA GLU A 393 13.07 23.74 -10.92
C GLU A 393 11.54 23.72 -11.12
N GLY A 394 11.08 23.26 -12.29
CA GLY A 394 9.65 23.11 -12.57
C GLY A 394 8.96 22.11 -11.65
N PHE A 395 9.65 21.01 -11.32
CA PHE A 395 9.15 20.01 -10.36
C PHE A 395 9.05 20.60 -8.95
N VAL A 396 10.09 21.29 -8.46
CA VAL A 396 10.08 21.97 -7.16
C VAL A 396 8.98 23.05 -7.09
N ALA A 397 8.78 23.81 -8.17
CA ALA A 397 7.70 24.79 -8.26
C ALA A 397 6.32 24.12 -8.17
N ALA A 398 6.14 22.97 -8.84
CA ALA A 398 4.92 22.18 -8.74
C ALA A 398 4.68 21.64 -7.33
N MET A 399 5.73 21.19 -6.63
CA MET A 399 5.63 20.76 -5.23
C MET A 399 5.16 21.92 -4.33
N ARG A 400 5.78 23.10 -4.46
CA ARG A 400 5.38 24.29 -3.67
C ARG A 400 3.93 24.69 -3.96
N ALA A 401 3.52 24.69 -5.23
CA ALA A 401 2.14 25.00 -5.60
C ALA A 401 1.16 24.01 -4.94
N LEU A 402 1.46 22.71 -5.00
CA LEU A 402 0.63 21.69 -4.38
C LEU A 402 0.54 21.84 -2.85
N ALA A 403 1.65 22.15 -2.18
CA ALA A 403 1.64 22.41 -0.73
C ALA A 403 0.81 23.65 -0.35
N ASN A 404 0.83 24.69 -1.19
CA ASN A 404 0.00 25.88 -0.97
C ASN A 404 -1.50 25.61 -1.19
N GLU A 405 -1.83 24.73 -2.12
CA GLU A 405 -3.21 24.33 -2.40
C GLU A 405 -3.78 23.34 -1.36
N GLN A 406 -2.92 22.56 -0.71
CA GLN A 406 -3.30 21.47 0.19
C GLN A 406 -2.74 21.70 1.59
N PRO A 407 -3.54 22.22 2.55
CA PRO A 407 -3.07 22.52 3.91
C PRO A 407 -2.48 21.33 4.68
N ALA A 408 -2.80 20.11 4.28
CA ALA A 408 -2.25 18.88 4.86
C ALA A 408 -0.82 18.56 4.39
N LEU A 409 -0.35 19.22 3.31
CA LEU A 409 0.97 19.04 2.73
C LEU A 409 1.87 20.21 3.09
N ARG A 410 3.14 19.92 3.35
CA ARG A 410 4.16 20.93 3.65
C ARG A 410 5.37 20.70 2.78
N PHE A 411 5.77 21.74 2.05
CA PHE A 411 7.02 21.73 1.32
C PHE A 411 8.19 21.97 2.29
N MET A 412 9.25 21.17 2.18
CA MET A 412 10.49 21.38 2.94
C MET A 412 11.73 21.28 2.06
N GLU A 413 12.73 22.11 2.36
CA GLU A 413 14.07 21.99 1.82
C GLU A 413 14.91 21.23 2.84
N GLU A 414 15.26 19.99 2.53
CA GLU A 414 15.94 19.05 3.43
C GLU A 414 17.46 19.27 3.48
N GLY A 415 18.00 20.03 2.52
CA GLY A 415 19.41 20.41 2.49
C GLY A 415 20.07 20.25 1.12
N PRO A 416 21.40 20.23 1.04
CA PRO A 416 22.13 20.03 -0.22
C PRO A 416 22.00 18.59 -0.74
N ALA A 417 21.96 18.43 -2.06
CA ALA A 417 22.05 17.15 -2.77
C ALA A 417 23.34 17.10 -3.61
N HIS A 418 23.42 16.17 -4.57
CA HIS A 418 24.58 16.08 -5.46
C HIS A 418 24.67 17.32 -6.39
N GLY A 419 25.83 17.95 -6.47
CA GLY A 419 26.02 19.19 -7.23
C GLY A 419 25.33 20.38 -6.60
N ASP A 420 24.76 21.26 -7.42
CA ASP A 420 24.07 22.48 -6.96
C ASP A 420 22.58 22.25 -6.62
N TYR A 421 22.11 21.00 -6.68
CA TYR A 421 20.72 20.67 -6.36
C TYR A 421 20.48 20.72 -4.85
N ARG A 422 19.26 21.13 -4.48
CA ARG A 422 18.73 20.96 -3.12
C ARG A 422 17.93 19.66 -3.06
N LEU A 423 17.85 19.04 -1.90
CA LEU A 423 16.86 18.02 -1.63
C LEU A 423 15.60 18.71 -1.15
N CYS A 424 14.48 18.48 -1.84
CA CYS A 424 13.17 19.00 -1.45
C CYS A 424 12.21 17.84 -1.19
N SER A 425 11.22 18.04 -0.33
CA SER A 425 10.22 17.01 0.02
C SER A 425 8.83 17.61 0.18
N LEU A 426 7.81 16.75 0.03
CA LEU A 426 6.43 17.04 0.42
C LEU A 426 6.04 16.19 1.62
N ASN A 427 5.92 16.82 2.78
CA ASN A 427 5.63 16.12 4.03
C ASN A 427 4.13 16.16 4.34
N LEU A 428 3.56 14.97 4.60
CA LEU A 428 2.23 14.80 5.20
C LEU A 428 2.39 14.55 6.71
N GLY A 429 1.48 15.04 7.56
CA GLY A 429 1.51 14.80 9.01
C GLY A 429 2.13 15.95 9.83
N GLU A 430 2.56 15.67 11.06
CA GLU A 430 2.98 16.69 12.05
C GLU A 430 4.46 17.12 11.93
N PRO A 431 4.83 18.35 12.35
CA PRO A 431 6.24 18.76 12.45
C PRO A 431 6.97 17.88 13.49
N GLY A 432 7.83 16.97 13.01
CA GLY A 432 8.57 16.00 13.84
C GLY A 432 8.16 14.53 13.66
N ARG A 433 7.05 14.26 12.95
CA ARG A 433 6.62 12.91 12.56
C ARG A 433 6.11 12.90 11.11
N PRO A 434 6.96 13.27 10.13
CA PRO A 434 6.52 13.30 8.74
C PRO A 434 6.24 11.88 8.22
N ALA A 435 5.11 11.73 7.56
CA ALA A 435 4.92 10.70 6.53
C ALA A 435 5.41 11.32 5.22
N PHE A 436 6.60 10.90 4.77
CA PHE A 436 7.21 11.43 3.55
C PHE A 436 6.37 11.08 2.32
N LEU A 437 6.04 12.08 1.52
CA LEU A 437 5.74 11.94 0.10
C LEU A 437 6.89 12.59 -0.68
N VAL A 438 7.29 11.93 -1.78
CA VAL A 438 8.38 12.35 -2.67
C VAL A 438 8.18 13.80 -3.14
#